data_AF-A0A7D5TB42-F1
#
_entry.id   AF-A0A7D5TB42-F1
#
_cell.length_a   1.000
_cell.length_b   1.000
_cell.length_c   1.000
_cell.angle_alpha   90.00
_cell.angle_beta   90.00
_cell.angle_gamma   90.00
#
_symmetry.space_group_name_H-M   'P 1'
#
loop_
_entity.id
_entity.type
_entity.pdbx_description
1 polymer ?
#
loop_
_entity_poly.entity_id
_entity_poly.type
_entity_poly.pdbx_seq_one_letter_code
_entity_poly.pdbx_strand_id
1 'polypeptide(L)'
;MATVRYTADGGHYRVGGHGFDPGDEREVGEELAEYLADVDDFEVVDGGLSEAELDPDDVVDEMEGDDPPDDEGDDAETCDEVKSDGEVCGRDLPCPYHSDEDDNEQEG
;
A
#
# COMPACT_ATOMS: atom_id res chain seq x y z
N MET A 1 5.47 -13.95 16.83
CA MET A 1 5.52 -12.54 16.36
C MET A 1 6.77 -12.39 15.52
N ALA A 2 6.70 -11.63 14.43
CA ALA A 2 7.82 -11.41 13.53
C ALA A 2 7.84 -9.93 13.10
N THR A 3 9.03 -9.40 12.85
CA THR A 3 9.22 -8.04 12.34
C THR A 3 9.44 -8.10 10.84
N VAL A 4 8.62 -7.36 10.10
CA VAL A 4 8.72 -7.23 8.64
C VAL A 4 8.99 -5.78 8.27
N ARG A 5 9.70 -5.59 7.17
CA ARG A 5 10.03 -4.29 6.60
C ARG A 5 9.45 -4.17 5.21
N TYR A 6 8.79 -3.05 4.93
CA TYR A 6 8.31 -2.76 3.59
C TYR A 6 9.43 -2.14 2.76
N THR A 7 9.80 -2.79 1.66
CA THR A 7 10.96 -2.47 0.82
C THR A 7 10.60 -1.94 -0.55
N ALA A 8 9.31 -1.78 -0.87
CA ALA A 8 8.90 -1.17 -2.13
C ALA A 8 9.51 0.24 -2.30
N ASP A 9 9.79 0.61 -3.55
CA ASP A 9 10.31 1.92 -3.95
C ASP A 9 9.22 3.04 -3.95
N GLY A 10 8.07 2.82 -3.30
CA GLY A 10 7.02 3.81 -3.14
C GLY A 10 5.67 3.25 -2.67
N GLY A 11 4.72 4.15 -2.41
CA GLY A 11 3.34 3.82 -2.01
C GLY A 11 3.17 3.43 -0.53
N HIS A 12 1.92 3.31 -0.09
CA HIS A 12 1.58 2.86 1.27
C HIS A 12 0.83 1.53 1.19
N TYR A 13 1.35 0.48 1.81
CA TYR A 13 0.74 -0.84 1.76
C TYR A 13 -0.16 -1.07 2.97
N ARG A 14 -1.44 -1.38 2.77
CA ARG A 14 -2.39 -1.62 3.89
C ARG A 14 -2.94 -3.04 3.88
N VAL A 15 -2.66 -3.80 4.94
CA VAL A 15 -3.16 -5.17 5.11
C VAL A 15 -3.64 -5.40 6.53
N GLY A 16 -4.82 -6.01 6.70
CA GLY A 16 -5.34 -6.38 8.02
C GLY A 16 -5.48 -5.21 9.02
N GLY A 17 -5.56 -3.96 8.53
CA GLY A 17 -5.56 -2.75 9.38
C GLY A 17 -4.17 -2.19 9.71
N HIS A 18 -3.09 -2.84 9.29
CA HIS A 18 -1.72 -2.35 9.38
C HIS A 18 -1.33 -1.64 8.07
N GLY A 19 -0.92 -0.38 8.17
CA GLY A 19 -0.42 0.40 7.03
C GLY A 19 1.09 0.57 7.05
N PHE A 20 1.82 0.12 6.04
CA PHE A 20 3.29 0.12 5.96
C PHE A 20 3.76 1.19 4.98
N ASP A 21 4.75 1.95 5.40
CA ASP A 21 5.40 2.98 4.60
C ASP A 21 6.80 2.48 4.18
N PRO A 22 7.33 2.95 3.04
CA PRO A 22 8.58 2.42 2.49
C PRO A 22 9.74 2.67 3.46
N GLY A 23 10.40 1.58 3.84
CA GLY A 23 11.44 1.54 4.86
C GLY A 23 10.95 1.36 6.31
N ASP A 24 9.63 1.35 6.56
CA ASP A 24 9.04 1.12 7.89
C ASP A 24 9.17 -0.35 8.30
N GLU A 25 9.55 -0.57 9.55
CA GLU A 25 9.65 -1.89 10.17
C GLU A 25 8.50 -2.05 11.17
N ARG A 26 7.80 -3.18 11.13
CA ARG A 26 6.67 -3.42 12.01
C ARG A 26 6.57 -4.85 12.49
N GLU A 27 6.20 -4.98 13.76
CA GLU A 27 5.87 -6.25 14.38
C GLU A 27 4.47 -6.70 13.95
N VAL A 28 4.40 -7.91 13.41
CA VAL A 28 3.18 -8.57 12.93
C VAL A 28 3.04 -9.98 13.53
N GLY A 29 1.84 -10.52 13.41
CA GLY A 29 1.58 -11.93 13.72
C GLY A 29 2.26 -12.88 12.74
N GLU A 30 2.50 -14.12 13.16
CA GLU A 30 3.18 -15.14 12.33
C GLU A 30 2.42 -15.44 11.03
N GLU A 31 1.09 -15.51 11.07
CA GLU A 31 0.26 -15.70 9.88
C GLU A 31 0.42 -14.57 8.86
N LEU A 32 0.50 -13.32 9.34
CA LEU A 32 0.70 -12.17 8.46
C LEU A 32 2.14 -12.10 7.95
N ALA A 33 3.11 -12.50 8.77
CA ALA A 33 4.52 -12.57 8.36
C ALA A 33 4.75 -13.62 7.28
N GLU A 34 4.13 -14.79 7.38
CA GLU A 34 4.20 -15.85 6.36
C GLU A 34 3.62 -15.37 5.03
N TYR A 35 2.47 -14.68 5.08
CA TYR A 35 1.89 -14.06 3.89
C TYR A 35 2.81 -12.98 3.28
N LEU A 36 3.40 -12.12 4.11
CA LEU A 36 4.25 -11.03 3.63
C LEU A 36 5.62 -11.52 3.16
N ALA A 37 6.11 -12.66 3.64
CA ALA A 37 7.37 -13.26 3.17
C ALA A 37 7.31 -13.72 1.71
N ASP A 38 6.11 -13.97 1.18
CA ASP A 38 5.87 -14.32 -0.23
C ASP A 38 5.73 -13.07 -1.13
N VAL A 39 5.63 -11.88 -0.54
CA VAL A 39 5.49 -10.61 -1.27
C VAL A 39 6.88 -10.01 -1.48
N ASP A 40 7.26 -9.79 -2.75
CA ASP A 40 8.58 -9.26 -3.13
C ASP A 40 8.91 -7.90 -2.48
N ASP A 41 7.87 -7.10 -2.20
CA ASP A 41 7.97 -5.79 -1.54
C ASP A 41 8.17 -5.84 -0.01
N PHE A 42 8.36 -7.03 0.58
CA PHE A 42 8.51 -7.19 2.03
C PHE A 42 9.69 -8.09 2.41
N GLU A 43 10.47 -7.61 3.38
CA GLU A 43 11.61 -8.35 3.95
C GLU A 43 11.32 -8.71 5.41
N VAL A 44 11.45 -9.99 5.78
CA VAL A 44 11.34 -10.43 7.18
C VAL A 44 12.68 -10.17 7.89
N VAL A 45 12.74 -9.12 8.71
CA VAL A 45 13.96 -8.68 9.41
C VAL A 45 14.22 -9.47 10.68
N ASP A 46 13.15 -9.81 11.41
CA ASP A 46 13.22 -10.61 12.63
C ASP A 46 12.06 -11.59 12.66
N GLY A 47 12.23 -12.72 11.99
CA GLY A 47 11.32 -13.84 12.12
C GLY A 47 11.76 -14.66 13.33
N GLY A 48 10.98 -14.69 14.40
CA GLY A 48 11.18 -15.63 15.53
C GLY A 48 11.12 -17.13 15.14
N LEU A 49 11.07 -17.41 13.83
CA LEU A 49 11.27 -18.70 13.20
C LEU A 49 12.78 -18.94 13.17
N SER A 50 13.29 -19.64 14.19
CA SER A 50 14.62 -20.27 14.14
C SER A 50 14.80 -20.95 12.78
N GLU A 51 15.83 -20.57 12.02
CA GLU A 51 16.31 -20.99 10.68
C GLU A 51 15.97 -22.43 10.21
N ALA A 52 14.70 -22.82 10.22
CA ALA A 52 14.25 -24.13 9.82
C ALA A 52 14.09 -24.10 8.29
N GLU A 53 15.21 -24.32 7.61
CA GLU A 53 15.27 -25.04 6.34
C GLU A 53 14.46 -24.41 5.20
N LEU A 54 14.77 -23.15 4.87
CA LEU A 54 14.46 -22.62 3.53
C LEU A 54 15.29 -23.43 2.51
N ASP A 55 14.70 -24.49 1.95
CA ASP A 55 15.27 -25.25 0.83
C ASP A 55 15.50 -24.29 -0.35
N PRO A 56 16.76 -24.07 -0.79
CA PRO A 56 17.09 -23.12 -1.86
C PRO A 56 16.73 -23.61 -3.28
N ASP A 57 15.89 -24.64 -3.40
CA ASP A 57 15.58 -25.33 -4.66
C ASP A 57 14.18 -24.98 -5.24
N ASP A 58 13.43 -24.06 -4.63
CA ASP A 58 12.11 -23.60 -5.13
C ASP A 58 12.16 -22.16 -5.66
N VAL A 59 13.19 -21.81 -6.43
CA VAL A 59 13.20 -20.58 -7.25
C VAL A 59 12.64 -20.92 -8.62
N VAL A 60 11.31 -20.85 -8.77
CA VAL A 60 10.68 -20.78 -10.09
C VAL A 60 10.97 -19.40 -10.68
N ASP A 61 12.07 -19.33 -11.44
CA ASP A 61 12.40 -18.29 -12.40
C ASP A 61 11.35 -18.30 -13.52
N GLU A 62 10.33 -17.47 -13.40
CA GLU A 62 9.50 -17.03 -14.55
C GLU A 62 9.56 -15.50 -14.65
N MET A 63 10.73 -15.02 -15.06
CA MET A 63 10.91 -13.71 -15.68
C MET A 63 10.23 -13.74 -17.06
N GLU A 64 9.16 -12.95 -17.26
CA GLU A 64 8.90 -12.18 -18.50
C GLU A 64 7.64 -11.30 -18.36
N GLY A 65 7.83 -9.98 -18.35
CA GLY A 65 6.75 -9.00 -18.27
C GLY A 65 7.19 -7.53 -18.37
N ASP A 66 7.92 -7.23 -19.45
CA ASP A 66 8.20 -5.93 -20.11
C ASP A 66 7.34 -4.68 -19.70
N ASP A 67 7.99 -3.67 -19.07
CA ASP A 67 7.87 -2.18 -19.11
C ASP A 67 6.49 -1.45 -19.32
N PRO A 68 6.27 -0.17 -18.87
CA PRO A 68 6.89 0.68 -17.83
C PRO A 68 5.89 1.03 -16.68
N PRO A 69 6.32 1.74 -15.61
CA PRO A 69 5.39 2.38 -14.69
C PRO A 69 4.68 3.55 -15.39
N ASP A 70 3.36 3.44 -15.53
CA ASP A 70 2.53 4.64 -15.67
C ASP A 70 2.47 5.29 -14.28
N ASP A 71 3.50 6.08 -14.03
CA ASP A 71 3.57 7.07 -12.96
C ASP A 71 2.58 8.20 -13.31
N GLU A 72 1.32 8.00 -12.96
CA GLU A 72 0.43 9.09 -12.55
C GLU A 72 -0.14 8.70 -11.17
N GLY A 73 0.76 8.76 -10.18
CA GLY A 73 0.37 9.19 -8.84
C GLY A 73 -0.15 10.62 -8.95
N ASP A 74 -1.39 10.74 -9.43
CA ASP A 74 -2.13 11.98 -9.39
C ASP A 74 -2.50 12.16 -7.92
N ASP A 75 -1.76 13.03 -7.23
CA ASP A 75 -2.21 13.70 -6.01
C ASP A 75 -3.47 14.57 -6.27
N ALA A 76 -4.30 14.22 -7.26
CA ALA A 76 -5.60 14.81 -7.42
C ALA A 76 -6.46 14.35 -6.26
N GLU A 77 -6.80 15.33 -5.43
CA GLU A 77 -7.75 15.16 -4.35
C GLU A 77 -9.02 14.54 -4.95
N THR A 78 -9.35 13.30 -4.57
CA THR A 78 -10.59 12.68 -5.02
C THR A 78 -11.73 13.18 -4.15
N CYS A 79 -12.88 13.47 -4.75
CA CYS A 79 -14.05 13.93 -4.04
C CYS A 79 -14.58 12.83 -3.08
N ASP A 80 -14.50 13.10 -1.77
CA ASP A 80 -14.97 12.20 -0.70
C ASP A 80 -16.46 12.42 -0.34
N GLU A 81 -17.18 13.27 -1.10
CA GLU A 81 -18.59 13.54 -0.82
C GLU A 81 -19.49 12.32 -1.11
N VAL A 82 -20.37 12.01 -0.14
CA VAL A 82 -21.30 10.88 -0.20
C VAL A 82 -22.56 11.26 -0.97
N LYS A 83 -22.85 10.53 -2.05
CA LYS A 83 -24.03 10.72 -2.90
C LYS A 83 -25.31 10.31 -2.15
N SER A 84 -26.47 10.70 -2.67
CA SER A 84 -27.78 10.36 -2.08
C SER A 84 -28.09 8.85 -2.00
N ASP A 85 -27.34 8.01 -2.73
CA ASP A 85 -27.43 6.55 -2.67
C ASP A 85 -26.56 5.94 -1.55
N GLY A 86 -25.78 6.76 -0.85
CA GLY A 86 -24.84 6.32 0.20
C GLY A 86 -23.45 5.92 -0.30
N GLU A 87 -23.19 6.09 -1.60
CA GLU A 87 -21.88 5.81 -2.22
C GLU A 87 -21.02 7.07 -2.34
N VAL A 88 -19.73 6.96 -2.03
CA VAL A 88 -18.74 8.04 -2.15
C VAL A 88 -18.50 8.38 -3.63
N CYS A 89 -18.33 9.67 -3.95
CA CYS A 89 -18.14 10.14 -5.33
C CYS A 89 -16.89 9.53 -5.99
N GLY A 90 -15.74 9.63 -5.33
CA GLY A 90 -14.47 9.03 -5.77
C GLY A 90 -13.96 9.55 -7.12
N ARG A 91 -14.47 10.70 -7.58
CA ARG A 91 -14.00 11.36 -8.80
C ARG A 91 -12.93 12.39 -8.46
N ASP A 92 -11.96 12.49 -9.33
CA ASP A 92 -10.98 13.58 -9.39
C ASP A 92 -11.58 14.97 -9.16
N LEU A 93 -10.98 15.76 -8.25
CA LEU A 93 -11.31 17.16 -8.06
C LEU A 93 -10.59 18.04 -9.11
N PRO A 94 -11.25 19.10 -9.60
CA PRO A 94 -12.60 19.53 -9.28
C PRO A 94 -13.66 18.64 -9.96
N CYS A 95 -14.54 18.02 -9.18
CA CYS A 95 -15.56 17.13 -9.72
C CYS A 95 -16.82 17.94 -10.09
N PRO A 96 -17.43 17.76 -11.27
CA PRO A 96 -18.55 18.60 -11.73
C PRO A 96 -19.83 18.48 -10.90
N TYR A 97 -19.85 17.55 -9.93
CA TYR A 97 -20.98 17.32 -9.04
C TYR A 97 -20.81 18.00 -7.68
N HIS A 98 -19.57 18.19 -7.22
CA HIS A 98 -19.21 18.69 -5.88
C HIS A 98 -17.96 19.58 -5.94
N SER A 99 -17.84 20.43 -6.96
CA SER A 99 -16.78 21.45 -7.00
C SER A 99 -17.17 22.51 -5.96
N ASP A 100 -16.53 22.49 -4.79
CA ASP A 100 -16.73 23.54 -3.79
C ASP A 100 -16.17 24.87 -4.29
N GLU A 101 -17.05 25.86 -4.38
CA GLU A 101 -16.74 27.29 -4.41
C GLU A 101 -16.29 27.81 -3.03
N ASP A 102 -15.76 26.94 -2.16
CA ASP A 102 -15.49 27.24 -0.75
C ASP A 102 -14.04 26.95 -0.32
N ASP A 103 -13.08 27.12 -1.25
CA ASP A 103 -11.72 27.53 -0.89
C ASP A 103 -11.69 29.06 -0.77
N ASN A 104 -12.26 29.58 0.31
CA ASN A 104 -12.05 30.96 0.74
C ASN A 104 -11.55 30.94 2.18
N GLU A 105 -10.28 30.53 2.32
CA GLU A 105 -9.49 30.84 3.50
C GLU A 105 -9.42 32.36 3.69
N GLN A 106 -10.12 32.85 4.72
CA GLN A 106 -9.69 33.92 5.64
C GLN A 106 -9.52 35.38 5.13
N GLU A 107 -9.82 36.30 6.07
CA GLU A 107 -9.42 37.71 6.17
C GLU A 107 -10.47 38.79 5.82
N GLY A 108 -11.11 39.33 6.88
CA GLY A 108 -11.96 40.53 6.86
C GLY A 108 -12.67 40.80 8.18
#